data_AF-A0A3M0YIR1-F1
#
_entry.id   AF-A0A3M0YIR1-F1
#
_cell.length_a   1.000
_cell.length_b   1.000
_cell.length_c   1.000
_cell.angle_alpha   90.00
_cell.angle_beta   90.00
_cell.angle_gamma   90.00
#
_symmetry.space_group_name_H-M   'P 1'
#
loop_
_entity.id
_entity.type
_entity.pdbx_description
1 polymer ?
#
loop_
_entity_poly.entity_id
_entity_poly.type
_entity_poly.pdbx_seq_one_letter_code
_entity_poly.pdbx_strand_id
1 'polypeptide(L)'
;EDQLRTLRRVMKGLEVDEAKWKPQQVQWFINARKDEGLRPSDLTAKDPYTSRMLSIFQAYEEVCRRSGLVDFPELLLRTFETLKRDAALLEHYRERFAHILVDEFQDTNTLQYRWLRLLAGEQGRIFAVGDDDQSIYGWRGARVENILRFKEDLPGVEVLRLEQNYRSTATILRAANALIQHNQGRLGKELWTAGEEGEPIQVYNATDEVDEARFVVERIRAWKGKRSDIAILYRSNAQSRAFEEQLFAQAIPYRVHGGLRFFERAEIKDALAYLRLIANRADDASFERVVNFPTRGIGERTLEKVREIAKARNLSLWEAARAILAERALPTRAHHALEGFLSLIESLARKEKALSELVEAVIMETGLIAHYQKEKGERGRSRVENLRELITAVRPFEGVEEEGLTPLSAFLSHAALEAGEAQETTEDSVQLMTLHAAKGLEFPVVFMAGMEEGLFPSRQSLGEEGRLEEERRLCYVGMTRA
;
A
#
# COMPACT_ATOMS: atom_id res chain seq x y z
N GLU A 1 7.34 3.45 -3.18
CA GLU A 1 8.77 3.71 -3.46
C GLU A 1 9.17 3.47 -4.91
N ASP A 2 8.82 2.33 -5.51
CA ASP A 2 9.17 2.02 -6.91
C ASP A 2 8.71 3.10 -7.89
N GLN A 3 7.46 3.56 -7.78
CA GLN A 3 6.93 4.69 -8.55
C GLN A 3 7.78 5.97 -8.37
N LEU A 4 8.17 6.31 -7.14
CA LEU A 4 9.00 7.49 -6.84
C LEU A 4 10.39 7.38 -7.48
N ARG A 5 10.99 6.19 -7.48
CA ARG A 5 12.29 5.94 -8.13
C ARG A 5 12.19 6.11 -9.65
N THR A 6 11.14 5.57 -10.26
CA THR A 6 10.88 5.76 -11.70
C THR A 6 10.65 7.24 -12.02
N LEU A 7 9.89 7.97 -11.20
CA LEU A 7 9.65 9.41 -11.38
C LEU A 7 10.94 10.23 -11.32
N ARG A 8 11.82 9.99 -10.34
CA ARG A 8 13.12 10.67 -10.27
C ARG A 8 13.94 10.48 -11.55
N ARG A 9 13.90 9.29 -12.16
CA ARG A 9 14.58 9.03 -13.43
C ARG A 9 13.96 9.81 -14.58
N VAL A 10 12.63 9.79 -14.69
CA VAL A 10 11.90 10.54 -15.71
C VAL A 10 12.22 12.03 -15.59
N MET A 11 12.21 12.56 -14.37
CA MET A 11 12.54 13.96 -14.07
C MET A 11 13.97 14.31 -14.44
N LYS A 12 14.95 13.46 -14.07
CA LYS A 12 16.36 13.63 -14.48
C LYS A 12 16.50 13.64 -16.01
N GLY A 13 15.81 12.73 -16.71
CA GLY A 13 15.84 12.64 -18.17
C GLY A 13 15.18 13.81 -18.90
N LEU A 14 14.31 14.56 -18.22
CA LEU A 14 13.67 15.79 -18.69
C LEU A 14 14.41 17.06 -18.25
N GLU A 15 15.53 16.94 -17.54
CA GLU A 15 16.26 18.07 -16.94
C GLU A 15 15.36 18.93 -16.02
N VAL A 16 14.55 18.25 -15.19
CA VAL A 16 13.71 18.90 -14.18
C VAL A 16 14.54 19.20 -12.93
N ASP A 17 14.44 20.42 -12.43
CA ASP A 17 14.99 20.80 -11.13
C ASP A 17 14.16 20.20 -9.97
N GLU A 18 14.75 19.22 -9.27
CA GLU A 18 14.12 18.54 -8.12
C GLU A 18 13.87 19.46 -6.92
N ALA A 19 14.56 20.61 -6.82
CA ALA A 19 14.31 21.58 -5.76
C ALA A 19 12.97 22.29 -5.97
N LYS A 20 12.62 22.57 -7.24
CA LYS A 20 11.38 23.26 -7.62
C LYS A 20 10.20 22.32 -7.83
N TRP A 21 10.42 21.16 -8.44
CA TRP A 21 9.43 20.10 -8.58
C TRP A 21 9.87 18.91 -7.76
N LYS A 22 9.39 18.82 -6.52
CA LYS A 22 9.79 17.71 -5.64
C LYS A 22 9.19 16.40 -6.16
N PRO A 23 9.97 15.31 -6.32
CA PRO A 23 9.46 14.04 -6.86
C PRO A 23 8.24 13.48 -6.12
N GLN A 24 8.15 13.69 -4.81
CA GLN A 24 6.99 13.27 -4.00
C GLN A 24 5.71 14.05 -4.37
N GLN A 25 5.82 15.36 -4.62
CA GLN A 25 4.68 16.18 -5.05
C GLN A 25 4.21 15.78 -6.45
N VAL A 26 5.14 15.46 -7.34
CA VAL A 26 4.82 14.92 -8.68
C VAL A 26 4.08 13.59 -8.56
N GLN A 27 4.55 12.70 -7.68
CA GLN A 27 3.90 11.41 -7.43
C GLN A 27 2.45 11.58 -6.95
N TRP A 28 2.23 12.46 -5.96
CA TRP A 28 0.89 12.75 -5.45
C TRP A 28 0.00 13.37 -6.52
N PHE A 29 0.54 14.28 -7.32
CA PHE A 29 -0.19 14.89 -8.44
C PHE A 29 -0.67 13.83 -9.43
N ILE A 30 0.22 12.92 -9.87
CA ILE A 30 -0.13 11.86 -10.83
C ILE A 30 -1.19 10.93 -10.26
N ASN A 31 -1.00 10.43 -9.02
CA ASN A 31 -1.95 9.51 -8.40
C ASN A 31 -3.33 10.17 -8.25
N ALA A 32 -3.39 11.41 -7.76
CA ALA A 32 -4.64 12.15 -7.64
C ALA A 32 -5.36 12.35 -8.98
N ARG A 33 -4.63 12.63 -10.07
CA ARG A 33 -5.26 12.74 -11.41
C ARG A 33 -5.80 11.40 -11.89
N LYS A 34 -5.09 10.30 -11.66
CA LYS A 34 -5.57 8.96 -12.00
C LYS A 34 -6.78 8.55 -11.16
N ASP A 35 -6.83 8.90 -9.87
CA ASP A 35 -7.99 8.66 -9.00
C ASP A 35 -9.23 9.48 -9.41
N GLU A 36 -9.04 10.59 -10.14
CA GLU A 36 -10.11 11.34 -10.83
C GLU A 36 -10.49 10.74 -12.20
N GLY A 37 -9.75 9.72 -12.65
CA GLY A 37 -9.90 9.08 -13.95
C GLY A 37 -9.41 9.93 -15.13
N LEU A 38 -8.38 10.76 -14.93
CA LEU A 38 -7.86 11.70 -15.92
C LEU A 38 -6.48 11.27 -16.44
N ARG A 39 -6.30 11.29 -17.76
CA ARG A 39 -5.03 11.14 -18.44
C ARG A 39 -4.36 12.51 -18.66
N PRO A 40 -3.04 12.56 -18.95
CA PRO A 40 -2.36 13.82 -19.30
C PRO A 40 -3.05 14.57 -20.44
N SER A 41 -3.64 13.86 -21.40
CA SER A 41 -4.38 14.42 -22.54
C SER A 41 -5.69 15.13 -22.16
N ASP A 42 -6.28 14.77 -21.03
CA ASP A 42 -7.56 15.33 -20.57
C ASP A 42 -7.38 16.64 -19.79
N LEU A 43 -6.13 17.01 -19.50
CA LEU A 43 -5.76 18.12 -18.64
C LEU A 43 -5.21 19.28 -19.46
N THR A 44 -5.68 20.49 -19.15
CA THR A 44 -5.12 21.73 -19.71
C THR A 44 -4.33 22.48 -18.66
N ALA A 45 -3.07 22.81 -18.95
CA ALA A 45 -2.24 23.60 -18.05
C ALA A 45 -2.76 25.04 -17.95
N LYS A 46 -2.93 25.54 -16.73
CA LYS A 46 -3.31 26.93 -16.45
C LYS A 46 -2.12 27.84 -16.20
N ASP A 47 -0.95 27.25 -15.91
CA ASP A 47 0.26 27.94 -15.52
C ASP A 47 1.51 27.11 -15.88
N PRO A 48 2.72 27.73 -15.91
CA PRO A 48 3.96 27.03 -16.25
C PRO A 48 4.32 25.88 -15.31
N TYR A 49 3.95 25.96 -14.02
CA TYR A 49 4.21 24.90 -13.05
C TYR A 49 3.36 23.66 -13.36
N THR A 50 2.07 23.84 -13.61
CA THR A 50 1.15 22.76 -14.03
C THR A 50 1.55 22.21 -15.40
N SER A 51 1.96 23.04 -16.35
CA SER A 51 2.45 22.56 -17.65
C SER A 51 3.65 21.62 -17.50
N ARG A 52 4.57 21.93 -16.59
CA ARG A 52 5.71 21.06 -16.31
C ARG A 52 5.27 19.76 -15.62
N MET A 53 4.35 19.82 -14.66
CA MET A 53 3.76 18.62 -14.04
C MET A 53 3.12 17.69 -15.07
N LEU A 54 2.35 18.22 -16.03
CA LEU A 54 1.74 17.43 -17.10
C LEU A 54 2.79 16.79 -18.03
N SER A 55 3.85 17.52 -18.37
CA SER A 55 4.95 16.95 -19.19
C SER A 55 5.66 15.77 -18.49
N ILE A 56 5.84 15.87 -17.17
CA ILE A 56 6.42 14.79 -16.36
C ILE A 56 5.45 13.61 -16.29
N PHE A 57 4.15 13.86 -16.08
CA PHE A 57 3.11 12.83 -16.07
C PHE A 57 3.08 12.06 -17.40
N GLN A 58 3.06 12.76 -18.53
CA GLN A 58 3.07 12.12 -19.86
C GLN A 58 4.31 11.26 -20.08
N ALA A 59 5.50 11.77 -19.73
CA ALA A 59 6.74 11.00 -19.86
C ALA A 59 6.78 9.79 -18.92
N TYR A 60 6.21 9.91 -17.72
CA TYR A 60 6.09 8.80 -16.78
C TYR A 60 5.18 7.68 -17.32
N GLU A 61 4.02 8.03 -17.87
CA GLU A 61 3.12 7.04 -18.49
C GLU A 61 3.76 6.32 -19.68
N GLU A 62 4.54 7.04 -20.49
CA GLU A 62 5.27 6.42 -21.61
C GLU A 62 6.28 5.38 -21.12
N VAL A 63 7.06 5.72 -20.09
CA VAL A 63 8.02 4.78 -19.48
C VAL A 63 7.30 3.58 -18.89
N CYS A 64 6.23 3.79 -18.12
CA CYS A 64 5.45 2.69 -17.57
C CYS A 64 4.87 1.78 -18.66
N ARG A 65 4.33 2.36 -19.75
CA ARG A 65 3.79 1.59 -20.86
C ARG A 65 4.86 0.75 -21.57
N ARG A 66 6.03 1.34 -21.84
CA ARG A 66 7.15 0.64 -22.48
C ARG A 66 7.69 -0.50 -21.63
N SER A 67 7.81 -0.28 -20.32
CA SER A 67 8.36 -1.26 -19.38
C SER A 67 7.31 -2.26 -18.86
N GLY A 68 6.06 -2.17 -19.31
CA GLY A 68 4.96 -3.04 -18.85
C GLY A 68 4.63 -2.86 -17.36
N LEU A 69 4.84 -1.67 -16.81
CA LEU A 69 4.60 -1.34 -15.41
C LEU A 69 3.22 -0.72 -15.21
N VAL A 70 2.53 -1.14 -14.15
CA VAL A 70 1.22 -0.64 -13.76
C VAL A 70 1.31 -0.22 -12.28
N ASP A 71 1.04 1.06 -12.00
CA ASP A 71 0.93 1.56 -10.62
C ASP A 71 -0.49 1.32 -10.05
N PHE A 72 -0.70 1.52 -8.76
CA PHE A 72 -1.99 1.17 -8.13
C PHE A 72 -3.19 1.92 -8.74
N PRO A 73 -3.17 3.26 -8.91
CA PRO A 73 -4.28 3.94 -9.59
C PRO A 73 -4.45 3.50 -11.06
N GLU A 74 -3.37 3.10 -11.73
CA GLU A 74 -3.42 2.59 -13.11
C GLU A 74 -4.23 1.29 -13.22
N LEU A 75 -4.24 0.42 -12.21
CA LEU A 75 -5.06 -0.80 -12.20
C LEU A 75 -6.54 -0.46 -12.39
N LEU A 76 -7.04 0.50 -11.60
CA LEU A 76 -8.43 0.95 -11.69
C LEU A 76 -8.70 1.69 -13.00
N LEU A 77 -7.79 2.59 -13.40
CA LEU A 77 -8.01 3.45 -14.57
C LEU A 77 -8.01 2.62 -15.86
N ARG A 78 -7.06 1.70 -16.02
CA ARG A 78 -7.03 0.81 -17.19
C ARG A 78 -8.22 -0.13 -17.23
N THR A 79 -8.65 -0.65 -16.08
CA THR A 79 -9.84 -1.52 -16.02
C THR A 79 -11.07 -0.75 -16.48
N PHE A 80 -11.26 0.47 -15.95
CA PHE A 80 -12.36 1.35 -16.36
C PHE A 80 -12.32 1.68 -17.87
N GLU A 81 -11.16 2.08 -18.41
CA GLU A 81 -10.98 2.39 -19.82
C GLU A 81 -11.21 1.18 -20.73
N THR A 82 -10.73 0.00 -20.31
CA THR A 82 -10.85 -1.25 -21.08
C THR A 82 -12.31 -1.66 -21.20
N LEU A 83 -13.04 -1.68 -20.07
CA LEU A 83 -14.47 -1.98 -20.07
C LEU A 83 -15.29 -0.94 -20.85
N LYS A 84 -14.91 0.35 -20.76
CA LYS A 84 -15.59 1.40 -21.51
C LYS A 84 -15.40 1.27 -23.03
N ARG A 85 -14.25 0.75 -23.48
CA ARG A 85 -13.93 0.59 -24.91
C ARG A 85 -14.46 -0.71 -25.50
N ASP A 86 -14.51 -1.79 -24.72
CA ASP A 86 -14.95 -3.10 -25.16
C ASP A 86 -16.35 -3.42 -24.62
N ALA A 87 -17.36 -3.17 -25.46
CA ALA A 87 -18.77 -3.37 -25.10
C ALA A 87 -19.11 -4.85 -24.83
N ALA A 88 -18.47 -5.80 -25.55
CA ALA A 88 -18.74 -7.22 -25.36
C ALA A 88 -18.18 -7.71 -24.01
N LEU A 89 -16.99 -7.25 -23.64
CA LEU A 89 -16.40 -7.54 -22.33
C LEU A 89 -17.21 -6.91 -21.19
N LEU A 90 -17.66 -5.66 -21.37
CA LEU A 90 -18.53 -5.01 -20.38
C LEU A 90 -19.85 -5.75 -20.18
N GLU A 91 -20.48 -6.20 -21.27
CA GLU A 91 -21.75 -6.94 -21.19
C GLU A 91 -21.56 -8.29 -20.49
N HIS A 92 -20.47 -9.01 -20.79
CA HIS A 92 -20.12 -10.23 -20.08
C HIS A 92 -20.07 -10.03 -18.55
N TYR A 93 -19.45 -8.95 -18.08
CA TYR A 93 -19.37 -8.67 -16.65
C TYR A 93 -20.69 -8.15 -16.06
N ARG A 94 -21.51 -7.44 -16.84
CA ARG A 94 -22.86 -7.02 -16.41
C ARG A 94 -23.79 -8.21 -16.20
N GLU A 95 -23.76 -9.17 -17.12
CA GLU A 95 -24.51 -10.42 -17.00
C GLU A 95 -24.04 -11.23 -15.78
N ARG A 96 -22.72 -11.28 -15.55
CA ARG A 96 -22.13 -12.01 -14.42
C ARG A 96 -22.42 -11.34 -13.08
N PHE A 97 -22.33 -10.02 -13.00
CA PHE A 97 -22.44 -9.24 -11.76
C PHE A 97 -23.74 -8.43 -11.70
N ALA A 98 -24.88 -9.14 -11.73
CA ALA A 98 -26.20 -8.54 -11.62
C ALA A 98 -26.45 -7.81 -10.28
N HIS A 99 -25.76 -8.25 -9.22
CA HIS A 99 -25.84 -7.68 -7.87
C HIS A 99 -24.44 -7.28 -7.39
N ILE A 100 -24.27 -6.01 -7.04
CA ILE A 100 -23.00 -5.44 -6.61
C ILE A 100 -23.17 -4.95 -5.18
N LEU A 101 -22.41 -5.53 -4.25
CA LEU A 101 -22.38 -5.11 -2.86
C LEU A 101 -21.09 -4.33 -2.62
N VAL A 102 -21.21 -3.14 -2.06
CA VAL A 102 -20.07 -2.27 -1.76
C VAL A 102 -20.13 -1.89 -0.30
N ASP A 103 -19.13 -2.34 0.46
CA ASP A 103 -18.91 -1.90 1.83
C ASP A 103 -17.99 -0.68 1.86
N GLU A 104 -17.99 0.05 2.99
CA GLU A 104 -17.16 1.23 3.22
C GLU A 104 -17.25 2.29 2.09
N PHE A 105 -18.46 2.50 1.56
CA PHE A 105 -18.71 3.31 0.37
C PHE A 105 -18.25 4.77 0.47
N GLN A 106 -18.16 5.33 1.68
CA GLN A 106 -17.61 6.66 1.95
C GLN A 106 -16.14 6.80 1.53
N ASP A 107 -15.38 5.69 1.47
CA ASP A 107 -13.97 5.71 1.13
C ASP A 107 -13.72 5.64 -0.38
N THR A 108 -14.79 5.55 -1.17
CA THR A 108 -14.67 5.48 -2.62
C THR A 108 -14.14 6.79 -3.20
N ASN A 109 -13.18 6.68 -4.13
CA ASN A 109 -12.74 7.82 -4.92
C ASN A 109 -13.63 8.01 -6.18
N THR A 110 -13.37 9.08 -6.94
CA THR A 110 -14.19 9.42 -8.11
C THR A 110 -14.14 8.33 -9.19
N LEU A 111 -12.98 7.74 -9.46
CA LEU A 111 -12.82 6.70 -10.46
C LEU A 111 -13.51 5.39 -10.05
N GLN A 112 -13.39 4.97 -8.79
CA GLN A 112 -14.08 3.78 -8.25
C GLN A 112 -15.60 3.94 -8.37
N TYR A 113 -16.13 5.11 -8.00
CA TYR A 113 -17.55 5.41 -8.17
C TYR A 113 -18.00 5.34 -9.64
N ARG A 114 -17.23 5.92 -10.56
CA ARG A 114 -17.50 5.83 -12.01
C ARG A 114 -17.44 4.38 -12.53
N TRP A 115 -16.50 3.59 -12.03
CA TRP A 115 -16.35 2.19 -12.40
C TRP A 115 -17.53 1.33 -11.91
N LEU A 116 -17.97 1.52 -10.67
CA LEU A 116 -19.16 0.85 -10.13
C LEU A 116 -20.42 1.19 -10.94
N ARG A 117 -20.59 2.47 -11.31
CA ARG A 117 -21.69 2.90 -12.18
C ARG A 117 -21.62 2.30 -13.59
N LEU A 118 -20.41 2.22 -14.17
CA LEU A 118 -20.22 1.60 -15.47
C LEU A 118 -20.61 0.12 -15.44
N LEU A 119 -20.17 -0.61 -14.41
CA LEU A 119 -20.49 -2.03 -14.22
C LEU A 119 -21.97 -2.26 -13.95
N ALA A 120 -22.63 -1.48 -13.10
CA ALA A 120 -24.06 -1.66 -12.85
C ALA A 120 -24.92 -1.37 -14.08
N GLY A 121 -24.54 -0.37 -14.89
CA GLY A 121 -25.35 0.06 -16.02
C GLY A 121 -26.77 0.45 -15.59
N GLU A 122 -27.77 0.11 -16.39
CA GLU A 122 -29.18 0.39 -16.09
C GLU A 122 -29.89 -0.75 -15.34
N GLN A 123 -29.37 -1.97 -15.44
CA GLN A 123 -30.04 -3.18 -14.96
C GLN A 123 -29.45 -3.72 -13.64
N GLY A 124 -28.15 -3.49 -13.41
CA GLY A 124 -27.45 -3.95 -12.22
C GLY A 124 -27.96 -3.27 -10.96
N ARG A 125 -28.00 -4.04 -9.86
CA ARG A 125 -28.44 -3.56 -8.55
C ARG A 125 -27.24 -3.33 -7.66
N ILE A 126 -26.99 -2.07 -7.29
CA ILE A 126 -25.95 -1.72 -6.32
C ILE A 126 -26.59 -1.61 -4.94
N PHE A 127 -26.03 -2.34 -3.97
CA PHE A 127 -26.27 -2.17 -2.55
C PHE A 127 -25.00 -1.62 -1.91
N ALA A 128 -25.03 -0.37 -1.44
CA ALA A 128 -23.90 0.31 -0.86
C ALA A 128 -24.13 0.55 0.64
N VAL A 129 -23.14 0.18 1.45
CA VAL A 129 -23.10 0.45 2.89
C VAL A 129 -21.99 1.44 3.14
N GLY A 130 -22.24 2.45 3.97
CA GLY A 130 -21.22 3.42 4.31
C GLY A 130 -21.62 4.34 5.43
N ASP A 131 -20.61 4.97 6.02
CA ASP A 131 -20.72 5.87 7.16
C ASP A 131 -19.87 7.13 6.89
N ASP A 132 -20.54 8.29 6.72
CA ASP A 132 -19.89 9.58 6.48
C ASP A 132 -18.98 10.04 7.63
N ASP A 133 -19.32 9.66 8.87
CA ASP A 133 -18.51 9.93 10.06
C ASP A 133 -17.27 9.04 10.16
N GLN A 134 -17.16 8.00 9.32
CA GLN A 134 -16.01 7.10 9.22
C GLN A 134 -15.20 7.31 7.94
N SER A 135 -15.38 8.42 7.22
CA SER A 135 -14.56 8.76 6.05
C SER A 135 -13.21 9.33 6.48
N ILE A 136 -12.17 8.51 6.38
CA ILE A 136 -10.80 8.83 6.88
C ILE A 136 -9.71 8.74 5.80
N TYR A 137 -10.09 8.55 4.53
CA TYR A 137 -9.16 8.46 3.41
C TYR A 137 -9.29 9.62 2.40
N GLY A 138 -9.71 10.82 2.84
CA GLY A 138 -9.80 11.98 1.96
C GLY A 138 -8.47 12.33 1.30
N TRP A 139 -7.35 12.13 2.01
CA TRP A 139 -6.00 12.27 1.47
C TRP A 139 -5.64 11.27 0.35
N ARG A 140 -6.40 10.16 0.20
CA ARG A 140 -6.32 9.21 -0.94
C ARG A 140 -7.37 9.49 -2.03
N GLY A 141 -8.06 10.62 -1.95
CA GLY A 141 -9.07 11.02 -2.93
C GLY A 141 -10.46 10.45 -2.68
N ALA A 142 -10.72 9.84 -1.51
CA ALA A 142 -12.08 9.47 -1.10
C ALA A 142 -12.98 10.71 -1.07
N ARG A 143 -14.24 10.55 -1.50
CA ARG A 143 -15.22 11.62 -1.63
C ARG A 143 -16.49 11.21 -0.88
N VAL A 144 -16.72 11.79 0.31
CA VAL A 144 -17.98 11.59 1.06
C VAL A 144 -19.19 11.99 0.22
N GLU A 145 -19.02 12.93 -0.70
CA GLU A 145 -20.03 13.34 -1.64
C GLU A 145 -20.53 12.19 -2.53
N ASN A 146 -19.77 11.10 -2.69
CA ASN A 146 -20.24 9.93 -3.42
C ASN A 146 -21.47 9.29 -2.76
N ILE A 147 -21.56 9.26 -1.43
CA ILE A 147 -22.77 8.79 -0.72
C ILE A 147 -23.98 9.66 -1.07
N LEU A 148 -23.79 10.97 -1.02
CA LEU A 148 -24.85 11.94 -1.34
C LEU A 148 -25.29 11.82 -2.80
N ARG A 149 -24.31 11.80 -3.71
CA ARG A 149 -24.52 11.71 -5.15
C ARG A 149 -25.12 10.38 -5.58
N PHE A 150 -24.89 9.28 -4.85
CA PHE A 150 -25.47 7.99 -5.17
C PHE A 150 -27.00 8.05 -5.26
N LYS A 151 -27.64 8.80 -4.35
CA LYS A 151 -29.09 9.04 -4.36
C LYS A 151 -29.54 9.91 -5.55
N GLU A 152 -28.71 10.87 -5.98
CA GLU A 152 -29.03 11.80 -7.06
C GLU A 152 -28.80 11.18 -8.45
N ASP A 153 -27.72 10.40 -8.58
CA ASP A 153 -27.23 9.84 -9.84
C ASP A 153 -27.98 8.57 -10.25
N LEU A 154 -28.62 7.85 -9.31
CA LEU A 154 -29.35 6.61 -9.57
C LEU A 154 -30.82 6.74 -9.18
N PRO A 155 -31.76 6.52 -10.13
CA PRO A 155 -33.18 6.56 -9.81
C PRO A 155 -33.58 5.34 -8.96
N GLY A 156 -34.46 5.56 -7.97
CA GLY A 156 -35.02 4.48 -7.17
C GLY A 156 -34.13 3.97 -6.02
N VAL A 157 -33.14 4.75 -5.61
CA VAL A 157 -32.34 4.43 -4.41
C VAL A 157 -33.19 4.58 -3.15
N GLU A 158 -33.36 3.47 -2.43
CA GLU A 158 -33.92 3.44 -1.09
C GLU A 158 -32.80 3.64 -0.05
N VAL A 159 -33.00 4.54 0.91
CA VAL A 159 -32.02 4.82 1.97
C VAL A 159 -32.54 4.25 3.28
N LEU A 160 -31.86 3.22 3.79
CA LEU A 160 -32.11 2.62 5.09
C LEU A 160 -31.07 3.13 6.09
N ARG A 161 -31.51 3.66 7.23
CA ARG A 161 -30.63 4.12 8.31
C ARG A 161 -30.62 3.09 9.42
N LEU A 162 -29.43 2.62 9.77
CA LEU A 162 -29.20 1.74 10.91
C LEU A 162 -28.61 2.57 12.05
N GLU A 163 -29.42 2.84 13.08
CA GLU A 163 -29.04 3.73 14.18
C GLU A 163 -28.73 2.97 15.48
N GLN A 164 -29.09 1.69 15.55
CA GLN A 164 -28.79 0.86 16.70
C GLN A 164 -27.37 0.26 16.58
N ASN A 165 -26.50 0.60 17.52
CA ASN A 165 -25.18 0.03 17.71
C ASN A 165 -25.29 -1.24 18.60
N TYR A 166 -24.60 -2.30 18.18
CA TYR A 166 -24.58 -3.60 18.87
C TYR A 166 -23.18 -3.97 19.39
N ARG A 167 -22.18 -3.11 19.17
CA ARG A 167 -20.77 -3.37 19.47
C ARG A 167 -20.37 -2.79 20.82
N SER A 168 -20.54 -1.48 20.95
CA SER A 168 -19.96 -0.69 22.02
C SER A 168 -20.95 -0.50 23.18
N THR A 169 -20.40 -0.31 24.37
CA THR A 169 -21.17 0.07 25.56
C THR A 169 -21.73 1.50 25.42
N ALA A 170 -22.77 1.82 26.21
CA ALA A 170 -23.40 3.14 26.13
C ALA A 170 -22.43 4.27 26.49
N THR A 171 -21.49 4.04 27.42
CA THR A 171 -20.47 5.03 27.80
C THR A 171 -19.55 5.38 26.62
N ILE A 172 -19.05 4.37 25.91
CA ILE A 172 -18.20 4.56 24.72
C ILE A 172 -18.97 5.29 23.63
N LEU A 173 -20.20 4.83 23.34
CA LEU A 173 -21.01 5.38 22.26
C LEU A 173 -21.38 6.86 22.51
N ARG A 174 -21.73 7.24 23.74
CA ARG A 174 -22.00 8.64 24.09
C ARG A 174 -20.77 9.53 23.91
N ALA A 175 -19.59 9.05 24.31
CA ALA A 175 -18.36 9.81 24.14
C ALA A 175 -18.02 9.99 22.65
N ALA A 176 -18.19 8.95 21.84
CA ALA A 176 -17.97 9.00 20.39
C ALA A 176 -18.97 9.95 19.70
N ASN A 177 -20.26 9.89 20.07
CA ASN A 177 -21.30 10.79 19.57
C ASN A 177 -21.00 12.26 19.92
N ALA A 178 -20.57 12.54 21.16
CA ALA A 178 -20.22 13.89 21.59
C ALA A 178 -19.02 14.44 20.79
N LEU A 179 -18.01 13.61 20.52
CA LEU A 179 -16.85 14.01 19.73
C LEU A 179 -17.25 14.38 18.29
N ILE A 180 -18.04 13.54 17.62
CA ILE A 180 -18.33 13.70 16.19
C ILE A 180 -19.29 14.87 15.92
N GLN A 181 -20.09 15.28 16.90
CA GLN A 181 -20.96 16.48 16.82
C GLN A 181 -20.19 17.79 16.57
N HIS A 182 -18.89 17.83 16.81
CA HIS A 182 -18.05 18.99 16.50
C HIS A 182 -17.70 19.15 15.01
N ASN A 183 -18.01 18.17 14.16
CA ASN A 183 -17.83 18.26 12.71
C ASN A 183 -19.05 18.90 12.03
N GLN A 184 -18.81 19.74 11.04
CA GLN A 184 -19.86 20.35 10.22
C GLN A 184 -20.19 19.46 9.00
N GLY A 185 -21.33 19.71 8.35
CA GLY A 185 -21.68 19.03 7.09
C GLY A 185 -22.00 17.53 7.18
N ARG A 186 -22.27 17.02 8.39
CA ARG A 186 -22.68 15.61 8.63
C ARG A 186 -24.07 15.31 8.07
N LEU A 187 -24.33 14.05 7.74
CA LEU A 187 -25.65 13.57 7.27
C LEU A 187 -26.74 13.53 8.37
N GLY A 188 -26.38 13.84 9.61
CA GLY A 188 -27.30 13.94 10.74
C GLY A 188 -27.85 12.58 11.16
N LYS A 189 -27.02 11.83 11.89
CA LYS A 189 -27.39 10.58 12.55
C LYS A 189 -26.90 10.57 14.01
N GLU A 190 -27.67 9.90 14.86
CA GLU A 190 -27.29 9.62 16.24
C GLU A 190 -27.40 8.12 16.48
N LEU A 191 -26.29 7.51 16.85
CA LEU A 191 -26.27 6.09 17.19
C LEU A 191 -26.69 5.89 18.64
N TRP A 192 -27.52 4.88 18.90
CA TRP A 192 -27.93 4.47 20.25
C TRP A 192 -27.65 2.98 20.48
N THR A 193 -27.55 2.53 21.72
CA THR A 193 -27.34 1.11 22.05
C THR A 193 -28.36 0.64 23.11
N ALA A 194 -28.79 -0.61 22.99
CA ALA A 194 -29.59 -1.32 23.99
C ALA A 194 -28.72 -2.11 24.98
N GLY A 195 -27.39 -2.05 24.81
CA GLY A 195 -26.43 -2.72 25.67
C GLY A 195 -26.31 -2.09 27.05
N GLU A 196 -25.35 -2.61 27.83
CA GLU A 196 -25.05 -2.08 29.15
C GLU A 196 -24.33 -0.72 29.10
N GLU A 197 -24.35 -0.03 30.24
CA GLU A 197 -23.68 1.26 30.41
C GLU A 197 -22.16 1.14 30.19
N GLY A 198 -21.56 0.03 30.63
CA GLY A 198 -20.13 -0.26 30.51
C GLY A 198 -19.27 0.42 31.58
N GLU A 199 -17.96 0.13 31.54
CA GLU A 199 -16.98 0.79 32.40
C GLU A 199 -16.69 2.23 31.93
N PRO A 200 -16.30 3.14 32.86
CA PRO A 200 -15.83 4.46 32.49
C PRO A 200 -14.59 4.41 31.58
N ILE A 201 -14.53 5.32 30.59
CA ILE A 201 -13.33 5.51 29.78
C ILE A 201 -12.21 6.04 30.69
N GLN A 202 -11.11 5.29 30.78
CA GLN A 202 -9.97 5.65 31.61
C GLN A 202 -9.00 6.53 30.83
N VAL A 203 -8.53 7.59 31.48
CA VAL A 203 -7.52 8.49 30.93
C VAL A 203 -6.29 8.44 31.82
N TYR A 204 -5.13 8.20 31.23
CA TYR A 204 -3.84 8.17 31.91
C TYR A 204 -2.90 9.18 31.25
N ASN A 205 -2.30 10.05 32.07
CA ASN A 205 -1.29 11.01 31.62
C ASN A 205 0.09 10.46 32.02
N ALA A 206 0.86 10.04 31.02
CA ALA A 206 2.21 9.53 31.20
C ALA A 206 3.24 10.66 31.22
N THR A 207 4.40 10.43 31.84
CA THR A 207 5.50 11.42 31.85
C THR A 207 6.30 11.43 30.55
N ASP A 208 6.37 10.28 29.86
CA ASP A 208 7.02 10.11 28.56
C ASP A 208 6.44 8.87 27.83
N GLU A 209 6.90 8.65 26.59
CA GLU A 209 6.49 7.53 25.74
C GLU A 209 6.80 6.13 26.33
N VAL A 210 7.82 6.04 27.19
CA VAL A 210 8.21 4.77 27.83
C VAL A 210 7.29 4.47 29.02
N ASP A 211 6.91 5.49 29.78
CA ASP A 211 5.92 5.41 30.84
C ASP A 211 4.53 5.04 30.30
N GLU A 212 4.12 5.65 29.17
CA GLU A 212 2.86 5.30 28.48
C GLU A 212 2.86 3.81 28.08
N ALA A 213 3.93 3.35 27.41
CA ALA A 213 4.07 1.97 26.99
C ALA A 213 4.08 0.99 28.17
N ARG A 214 4.80 1.32 29.26
CA ARG A 214 4.82 0.52 30.49
C ARG A 214 3.44 0.42 31.11
N PHE A 215 2.72 1.53 31.25
CA PHE A 215 1.36 1.54 31.80
C PHE A 215 0.44 0.62 30.99
N VAL A 216 0.41 0.75 29.66
CA VAL A 216 -0.42 -0.08 28.79
C VAL A 216 -0.08 -1.56 28.97
N VAL A 217 1.21 -1.92 28.96
CA VAL A 217 1.66 -3.31 29.13
C VAL A 217 1.29 -3.88 30.51
N GLU A 218 1.36 -3.08 31.58
CA GLU A 218 0.91 -3.50 32.91
C GLU A 218 -0.60 -3.80 32.94
N ARG A 219 -1.42 -3.00 32.25
CA ARG A 219 -2.87 -3.26 32.12
C ARG A 219 -3.15 -4.51 31.29
N ILE A 220 -2.43 -4.70 30.19
CA ILE A 220 -2.50 -5.92 29.36
C ILE A 220 -2.18 -7.17 30.19
N ARG A 221 -1.16 -7.10 31.05
CA ARG A 221 -0.78 -8.23 31.91
C ARG A 221 -1.83 -8.54 32.98
N ALA A 222 -2.55 -7.52 33.46
CA ALA A 222 -3.62 -7.69 34.43
C ALA A 222 -4.93 -8.21 33.79
N TRP A 223 -5.06 -8.12 32.47
CA TRP A 223 -6.21 -8.65 31.73
C TRP A 223 -6.29 -10.17 31.83
N LYS A 224 -7.51 -10.68 32.07
CA LYS A 224 -7.77 -12.12 32.25
C LYS A 224 -8.34 -12.80 31.00
N GLY A 225 -8.69 -12.04 29.96
CA GLY A 225 -9.18 -12.57 28.68
C GLY A 225 -8.04 -12.95 27.73
N LYS A 226 -8.36 -13.13 26.45
CA LYS A 226 -7.36 -13.45 25.43
C LYS A 226 -6.54 -12.19 25.10
N ARG A 227 -5.31 -12.37 24.64
CA ARG A 227 -4.48 -11.25 24.17
C ARG A 227 -4.98 -10.69 22.85
N SER A 228 -5.57 -11.55 22.03
CA SER A 228 -6.26 -11.19 20.77
C SER A 228 -7.48 -10.28 20.98
N ASP A 229 -8.03 -10.23 22.19
CA ASP A 229 -9.12 -9.30 22.54
C ASP A 229 -8.62 -7.85 22.74
N ILE A 230 -7.30 -7.63 22.70
CA ILE A 230 -6.68 -6.35 23.01
C ILE A 230 -6.05 -5.73 21.77
N ALA A 231 -6.38 -4.46 21.51
CA ALA A 231 -5.71 -3.63 20.53
C ALA A 231 -5.05 -2.39 21.13
N ILE A 232 -3.84 -2.07 20.65
CA ILE A 232 -3.16 -0.79 20.88
C ILE A 232 -3.21 -0.01 19.56
N LEU A 233 -3.96 1.09 19.58
CA LEU A 233 -4.19 1.97 18.44
C LEU A 233 -3.36 3.23 18.57
N TYR A 234 -2.66 3.58 17.51
CA TYR A 234 -1.83 4.79 17.44
C TYR A 234 -2.04 5.54 16.12
N ARG A 235 -1.62 6.82 16.08
CA ARG A 235 -1.79 7.67 14.90
C ARG A 235 -0.77 7.38 13.80
N SER A 236 0.45 7.01 14.18
CA SER A 236 1.58 6.76 13.26
C SER A 236 2.35 5.51 13.65
N ASN A 237 2.83 4.75 12.67
CA ASN A 237 3.67 3.57 12.88
C ASN A 237 4.94 3.84 13.70
N ALA A 238 5.43 5.08 13.74
CA ALA A 238 6.59 5.42 14.56
C ALA A 238 6.36 5.17 16.06
N GLN A 239 5.10 5.22 16.52
CA GLN A 239 4.73 5.01 17.92
C GLN A 239 4.78 3.54 18.33
N SER A 240 4.68 2.59 17.38
CA SER A 240 4.63 1.15 17.71
C SER A 240 5.86 0.70 18.50
N ARG A 241 7.02 1.28 18.19
CA ARG A 241 8.31 0.89 18.72
C ARG A 241 8.37 0.84 20.25
N ALA A 242 7.85 1.86 20.94
CA ALA A 242 7.88 1.90 22.40
C ALA A 242 7.05 0.76 23.02
N PHE A 243 5.89 0.47 22.43
CA PHE A 243 5.05 -0.66 22.84
C PHE A 243 5.70 -2.01 22.51
N GLU A 244 6.27 -2.16 21.33
CA GLU A 244 6.99 -3.38 20.91
C GLU A 244 8.15 -3.70 21.86
N GLU A 245 8.96 -2.71 22.23
CA GLU A 245 10.08 -2.88 23.16
C GLU A 245 9.60 -3.35 24.55
N GLN A 246 8.51 -2.78 25.09
CA GLN A 246 7.96 -3.18 26.39
C GLN A 246 7.26 -4.55 26.35
N LEU A 247 6.49 -4.84 25.30
CA LEU A 247 5.84 -6.14 25.11
C LEU A 247 6.87 -7.26 24.96
N PHE A 248 7.93 -7.02 24.19
CA PHE A 248 9.05 -7.93 24.02
C PHE A 248 9.78 -8.18 25.35
N ALA A 249 10.09 -7.11 26.11
CA ALA A 249 10.77 -7.23 27.40
C ALA A 249 9.98 -8.07 28.42
N GLN A 250 8.65 -8.08 28.35
CA GLN A 250 7.78 -8.89 29.19
C GLN A 250 7.35 -10.23 28.56
N ALA A 251 7.92 -10.60 27.41
CA ALA A 251 7.60 -11.81 26.66
C ALA A 251 6.09 -11.96 26.38
N ILE A 252 5.42 -10.86 26.05
CA ILE A 252 4.01 -10.84 25.65
C ILE A 252 3.95 -10.92 24.12
N PRO A 253 3.33 -11.96 23.53
CA PRO A 253 3.16 -12.06 22.08
C PRO A 253 2.35 -10.87 21.54
N TYR A 254 2.83 -10.27 20.46
CA TYR A 254 2.21 -9.12 19.82
C TYR A 254 2.32 -9.20 18.31
N ARG A 255 1.46 -8.46 17.62
CA ARG A 255 1.38 -8.40 16.16
C ARG A 255 1.22 -6.96 15.71
N VAL A 256 2.13 -6.50 14.85
CA VAL A 256 2.09 -5.14 14.29
C VAL A 256 1.47 -5.16 12.89
N HIS A 257 0.31 -4.54 12.76
CA HIS A 257 -0.34 -4.29 11.48
C HIS A 257 0.25 -3.02 10.86
N GLY A 258 0.80 -3.16 9.64
CA GLY A 258 1.29 -2.02 8.87
C GLY A 258 2.64 -1.44 9.29
N GLY A 259 3.46 -2.14 10.10
CA GLY A 259 4.88 -1.80 10.38
C GLY A 259 5.76 -1.85 9.11
N LEU A 260 7.11 -1.91 9.21
CA LEU A 260 7.95 -2.22 8.04
C LEU A 260 7.52 -3.58 7.48
N ARG A 261 6.59 -3.54 6.52
CA ARG A 261 5.88 -4.69 5.96
C ARG A 261 6.92 -5.71 5.53
N PHE A 262 6.66 -6.99 5.72
CA PHE A 262 7.59 -8.05 5.37
C PHE A 262 8.18 -7.84 3.96
N PHE A 263 7.33 -7.55 2.96
CA PHE A 263 7.72 -7.24 1.58
C PHE A 263 8.36 -5.86 1.36
N GLU A 264 8.27 -4.95 2.33
CA GLU A 264 8.92 -3.64 2.27
C GLU A 264 10.35 -3.62 2.79
N ARG A 265 10.77 -4.67 3.51
CA ARG A 265 12.14 -4.80 4.00
C ARG A 265 13.12 -4.83 2.81
N ALA A 266 14.25 -4.13 2.95
CA ALA A 266 15.16 -3.90 1.83
C ALA A 266 15.66 -5.21 1.19
N GLU A 267 16.01 -6.18 2.03
CA GLU A 267 16.44 -7.53 1.65
C GLU A 267 15.36 -8.30 0.90
N ILE A 268 14.09 -8.15 1.31
CA ILE A 268 12.96 -8.79 0.63
C ILE A 268 12.72 -8.11 -0.71
N LYS A 269 12.77 -6.77 -0.78
CA LYS A 269 12.69 -6.04 -2.06
C LYS A 269 13.81 -6.41 -3.03
N ASP A 270 15.01 -6.67 -2.53
CA ASP A 270 16.14 -7.11 -3.35
C ASP A 270 15.88 -8.51 -3.94
N ALA A 271 15.40 -9.47 -3.13
CA ALA A 271 14.99 -10.78 -3.62
C ALA A 271 13.82 -10.70 -4.62
N LEU A 272 12.79 -9.90 -4.31
CA LEU A 272 11.63 -9.69 -5.19
C LEU A 272 12.02 -9.09 -6.54
N ALA A 273 13.01 -8.18 -6.59
CA ALA A 273 13.47 -7.62 -7.86
C ALA A 273 14.15 -8.66 -8.77
N TYR A 274 14.88 -9.64 -8.21
CA TYR A 274 15.37 -10.77 -9.00
C TYR A 274 14.21 -11.61 -9.56
N LEU A 275 13.23 -11.92 -8.72
CA LEU A 275 12.04 -12.68 -9.10
C LEU A 275 11.22 -11.97 -10.18
N ARG A 276 11.04 -10.65 -10.07
CA ARG A 276 10.39 -9.81 -11.09
C ARG A 276 11.13 -9.83 -12.42
N LEU A 277 12.47 -9.78 -12.42
CA LEU A 277 13.25 -9.89 -13.66
C LEU A 277 13.15 -11.27 -14.32
N ILE A 278 13.05 -12.32 -13.51
CA ILE A 278 12.82 -13.69 -13.99
C ILE A 278 11.44 -13.79 -14.66
N ALA A 279 10.41 -13.16 -14.09
CA ALA A 279 9.06 -13.13 -14.65
C ALA A 279 8.97 -12.21 -15.90
N ASN A 280 9.47 -10.97 -15.79
CA ASN A 280 9.40 -9.94 -16.81
C ASN A 280 10.76 -9.22 -16.99
N ARG A 281 11.42 -9.48 -18.13
CA ARG A 281 12.73 -8.90 -18.45
C ARG A 281 12.65 -7.40 -18.77
N ALA A 282 11.48 -6.88 -19.09
CA ALA A 282 11.27 -5.46 -19.37
C ALA A 282 11.13 -4.60 -18.10
N ASP A 283 11.19 -5.19 -16.90
CA ASP A 283 11.13 -4.45 -15.64
C ASP A 283 12.46 -3.70 -15.35
N ASP A 284 12.55 -2.49 -15.91
CA ASP A 284 13.68 -1.57 -15.72
C ASP A 284 13.86 -1.11 -14.26
N ALA A 285 12.81 -1.13 -13.44
CA ALA A 285 12.90 -0.75 -12.03
C ALA A 285 13.65 -1.82 -11.24
N SER A 286 13.28 -3.08 -11.46
CA SER A 286 13.94 -4.24 -10.87
C SER A 286 15.34 -4.43 -11.45
N PHE A 287 15.54 -4.28 -12.76
CA PHE A 287 16.86 -4.35 -13.40
C PHE A 287 17.86 -3.45 -12.70
N GLU A 288 17.56 -2.15 -12.60
CA GLU A 288 18.46 -1.21 -11.95
C GLU A 288 18.58 -1.42 -10.44
N ARG A 289 17.60 -2.06 -9.78
CA ARG A 289 17.72 -2.37 -8.34
C ARG A 289 18.83 -3.38 -8.12
N VAL A 290 18.83 -4.45 -8.92
CA VAL A 290 19.66 -5.62 -8.63
C VAL A 290 20.84 -5.82 -9.57
N VAL A 291 20.95 -5.08 -10.69
CA VAL A 291 22.04 -5.22 -11.67
C VAL A 291 23.43 -5.17 -11.05
N ASN A 292 23.65 -4.34 -10.03
CA ASN A 292 24.92 -4.28 -9.30
C ASN A 292 24.75 -4.55 -7.78
N PHE A 293 23.70 -5.26 -7.39
CA PHE A 293 23.45 -5.67 -6.01
C PHE A 293 23.19 -7.17 -5.90
N PRO A 294 24.05 -7.97 -5.24
CA PRO A 294 25.34 -7.61 -4.66
C PRO A 294 26.35 -7.06 -5.68
N THR A 295 27.37 -6.33 -5.19
CA THR A 295 28.34 -5.64 -6.06
C THR A 295 29.09 -6.62 -6.96
N ARG A 296 28.97 -6.41 -8.28
CA ARG A 296 29.55 -7.29 -9.31
C ARG A 296 30.34 -6.56 -10.39
N GLY A 297 30.75 -5.32 -10.11
CA GLY A 297 31.63 -4.55 -10.99
C GLY A 297 30.93 -3.82 -12.14
N ILE A 298 29.60 -3.67 -12.08
CA ILE A 298 28.82 -2.88 -13.03
C ILE A 298 28.66 -1.46 -12.44
N GLY A 299 29.59 -0.57 -12.78
CA GLY A 299 29.58 0.82 -12.30
C GLY A 299 28.58 1.72 -13.05
N GLU A 300 28.36 2.94 -12.53
CA GLU A 300 27.42 3.90 -13.12
C GLU A 300 27.70 4.22 -14.58
N ARG A 301 28.97 4.36 -15.00
CA ARG A 301 29.32 4.59 -16.41
C ARG A 301 28.82 3.49 -17.35
N THR A 302 28.80 2.24 -16.89
CA THR A 302 28.27 1.11 -17.67
C THR A 302 26.75 1.22 -17.76
N LEU A 303 26.10 1.53 -16.65
CA LEU A 303 24.64 1.70 -16.61
C LEU A 303 24.18 2.91 -17.44
N GLU A 304 24.91 4.01 -17.44
CA GLU A 304 24.66 5.18 -18.28
C GLU A 304 24.66 4.81 -19.77
N LYS A 305 25.66 4.08 -20.25
CA LYS A 305 25.69 3.59 -21.63
C LYS A 305 24.50 2.68 -21.96
N VAL A 306 24.12 1.78 -21.06
CA VAL A 306 22.94 0.92 -21.25
C VAL A 306 21.67 1.78 -21.34
N ARG A 307 21.52 2.79 -20.47
CA ARG A 307 20.39 3.74 -20.50
C ARG A 307 20.35 4.56 -21.80
N GLU A 308 21.50 5.00 -22.29
CA GLU A 308 21.61 5.74 -23.56
C GLU A 308 21.12 4.91 -24.74
N ILE A 309 21.55 3.64 -24.84
CA ILE A 309 21.11 2.72 -25.89
C ILE A 309 19.61 2.42 -25.75
N ALA A 310 19.14 2.16 -24.53
CA ALA A 310 17.73 1.93 -24.25
C ALA A 310 16.86 3.11 -24.71
N LYS A 311 17.29 4.34 -24.42
CA LYS A 311 16.60 5.56 -24.85
C LYS A 311 16.68 5.76 -26.37
N ALA A 312 17.86 5.60 -26.97
CA ALA A 312 18.07 5.84 -28.41
C ALA A 312 17.32 4.85 -29.30
N ARG A 313 17.16 3.60 -28.84
CA ARG A 313 16.53 2.52 -29.61
C ARG A 313 15.11 2.18 -29.13
N ASN A 314 14.63 2.88 -28.12
CA ASN A 314 13.35 2.62 -27.45
C ASN A 314 13.20 1.17 -26.96
N LEU A 315 14.26 0.65 -26.33
CA LEU A 315 14.34 -0.71 -25.78
C LEU A 315 14.22 -0.69 -24.25
N SER A 316 13.87 -1.84 -23.65
CA SER A 316 14.09 -2.05 -22.20
C SER A 316 15.60 -2.05 -21.87
N LEU A 317 15.96 -1.84 -20.60
CA LEU A 317 17.34 -1.90 -20.13
C LEU A 317 17.95 -3.30 -20.34
N TRP A 318 17.14 -4.35 -20.23
CA TRP A 318 17.57 -5.72 -20.51
C TRP A 318 17.96 -5.91 -21.98
N GLU A 319 17.10 -5.45 -22.90
CA GLU A 319 17.37 -5.54 -24.34
C GLU A 319 18.56 -4.65 -24.76
N ALA A 320 18.66 -3.46 -24.17
CA ALA A 320 19.81 -2.58 -24.38
C ALA A 320 21.12 -3.20 -23.85
N ALA A 321 21.07 -3.89 -22.70
CA ALA A 321 22.19 -4.65 -22.17
C ALA A 321 22.58 -5.80 -23.11
N ARG A 322 21.61 -6.51 -23.71
CA ARG A 322 21.94 -7.51 -24.74
C ARG A 322 22.57 -6.89 -25.98
N ALA A 323 22.04 -5.76 -26.46
CA ALA A 323 22.56 -5.05 -27.62
C ALA A 323 24.01 -4.56 -27.41
N ILE A 324 24.30 -3.96 -26.25
CA ILE A 324 25.65 -3.44 -25.96
C ILE A 324 26.69 -4.57 -25.83
N LEU A 325 26.28 -5.74 -25.35
CA LEU A 325 27.13 -6.93 -25.31
C LEU A 325 27.42 -7.44 -26.73
N ALA A 326 26.40 -7.55 -27.59
CA ALA A 326 26.57 -7.97 -28.98
C ALA A 326 27.52 -7.02 -29.76
N GLU A 327 27.45 -5.72 -29.48
CA GLU A 327 28.28 -4.70 -30.12
C GLU A 327 29.69 -4.56 -29.52
N ARG A 328 29.98 -5.26 -28.41
CA ARG A 328 31.23 -5.16 -27.66
C ARG A 328 31.64 -3.72 -27.32
N ALA A 329 30.67 -2.85 -27.04
CA ALA A 329 30.87 -1.41 -26.80
C ALA A 329 31.26 -1.06 -25.34
N LEU A 330 31.60 -2.07 -24.53
CA LEU A 330 32.01 -1.95 -23.13
C LEU A 330 33.46 -2.43 -22.93
N PRO A 331 34.21 -1.84 -21.98
CA PRO A 331 35.49 -2.40 -21.55
C PRO A 331 35.34 -3.85 -21.08
N THR A 332 36.36 -4.69 -21.33
CA THR A 332 36.33 -6.15 -21.08
C THR A 332 35.79 -6.53 -19.70
N ARG A 333 36.21 -5.81 -18.64
CA ARG A 333 35.73 -6.05 -17.27
C ARG A 333 34.22 -5.79 -17.10
N ALA A 334 33.72 -4.68 -17.66
CA ALA A 334 32.30 -4.33 -17.60
C ALA A 334 31.46 -5.24 -18.50
N HIS A 335 32.02 -5.66 -19.64
CA HIS A 335 31.40 -6.61 -20.56
C HIS A 335 31.13 -7.96 -19.87
N HIS A 336 32.17 -8.58 -19.29
CA HIS A 336 32.00 -9.86 -18.57
C HIS A 336 31.12 -9.74 -17.33
N ALA A 337 31.16 -8.62 -16.61
CA ALA A 337 30.28 -8.40 -15.46
C ALA A 337 28.80 -8.34 -15.85
N LEU A 338 28.48 -7.60 -16.93
CA LEU A 338 27.11 -7.49 -17.43
C LEU A 338 26.63 -8.80 -18.07
N GLU A 339 27.48 -9.47 -18.85
CA GLU A 339 27.21 -10.79 -19.41
C GLU A 339 26.93 -11.83 -18.32
N GLY A 340 27.75 -11.85 -17.26
CA GLY A 340 27.56 -12.74 -16.11
C GLY A 340 26.23 -12.48 -15.39
N PHE A 341 25.82 -11.21 -15.25
CA PHE A 341 24.53 -10.87 -14.66
C PHE A 341 23.35 -11.35 -15.51
N LEU A 342 23.37 -11.10 -16.83
CA LEU A 342 22.29 -11.57 -17.72
C LEU A 342 22.21 -13.10 -17.73
N SER A 343 23.37 -13.77 -17.79
CA SER A 343 23.46 -15.23 -17.77
C SER A 343 22.93 -15.84 -16.46
N LEU A 344 23.16 -15.17 -15.32
CA LEU A 344 22.61 -15.58 -14.02
C LEU A 344 21.08 -15.53 -14.00
N ILE A 345 20.48 -14.43 -14.47
CA ILE A 345 19.02 -14.32 -14.52
C ILE A 345 18.43 -15.33 -15.51
N GLU A 346 19.07 -15.53 -16.66
CA GLU A 346 18.64 -16.55 -17.63
C GLU A 346 18.77 -17.97 -17.08
N SER A 347 19.84 -18.28 -16.35
CA SER A 347 20.02 -19.61 -15.76
C SER A 347 18.99 -19.89 -14.68
N LEU A 348 18.68 -18.90 -13.82
CA LEU A 348 17.62 -18.99 -12.81
C LEU A 348 16.24 -19.16 -13.47
N ALA A 349 15.96 -18.42 -14.53
CA ALA A 349 14.67 -18.48 -15.21
C ALA A 349 14.43 -19.77 -16.01
N ARG A 350 15.49 -20.52 -16.36
CA ARG A 350 15.38 -21.83 -17.02
C ARG A 350 15.18 -22.99 -16.04
N LYS A 351 15.28 -22.76 -14.73
CA LYS A 351 15.08 -23.82 -13.73
C LYS A 351 13.59 -24.14 -13.64
N GLU A 352 13.22 -25.32 -14.13
CA GLU A 352 11.90 -25.90 -13.87
C GLU A 352 11.89 -26.45 -12.44
N LYS A 353 11.50 -25.58 -11.50
CA LYS A 353 11.48 -25.85 -10.07
C LYS A 353 10.18 -25.36 -9.46
N ALA A 354 9.82 -25.91 -8.31
CA ALA A 354 8.77 -25.34 -7.48
C ALA A 354 9.12 -23.90 -7.07
N LEU A 355 8.11 -23.07 -6.76
CA LEU A 355 8.33 -21.65 -6.49
C LEU A 355 9.25 -21.42 -5.28
N SER A 356 9.10 -22.21 -4.22
CA SER A 356 9.96 -22.17 -3.03
C SER A 356 11.42 -22.49 -3.37
N GLU A 357 11.65 -23.51 -4.20
CA GLU A 357 12.99 -23.89 -4.65
C GLU A 357 13.61 -22.86 -5.61
N LEU A 358 12.79 -22.18 -6.42
CA LEU A 358 13.24 -21.06 -7.27
C LEU A 358 13.67 -19.88 -6.39
N VAL A 359 12.87 -19.52 -5.38
CA VAL A 359 13.18 -18.44 -4.44
C VAL A 359 14.46 -18.76 -3.66
N GLU A 360 14.59 -19.99 -3.18
CA GLU A 360 15.80 -20.46 -2.52
C GLU A 360 17.02 -20.35 -3.46
N ALA A 361 16.91 -20.82 -4.70
CA ALA A 361 17.96 -20.70 -5.71
C ALA A 361 18.32 -19.24 -5.98
N VAL A 362 17.34 -18.34 -6.08
CA VAL A 362 17.57 -16.90 -6.27
C VAL A 362 18.36 -16.33 -5.09
N ILE A 363 17.95 -16.59 -3.85
CA ILE A 363 18.59 -15.97 -2.68
C ILE A 363 20.02 -16.50 -2.47
N MET A 364 20.27 -17.78 -2.80
CA MET A 364 21.60 -18.38 -2.73
C MET A 364 22.51 -17.97 -3.90
N GLU A 365 22.09 -18.18 -5.14
CA GLU A 365 22.95 -18.06 -6.34
C GLU A 365 23.22 -16.60 -6.73
N THR A 366 22.34 -15.67 -6.37
CA THR A 366 22.61 -14.23 -6.56
C THR A 366 23.61 -13.67 -5.55
N GLY A 367 23.91 -14.43 -4.49
CA GLY A 367 24.80 -14.03 -3.41
C GLY A 367 24.16 -13.10 -2.36
N LEU A 368 22.82 -12.96 -2.34
CA LEU A 368 22.12 -12.11 -1.37
C LEU A 368 22.40 -12.54 0.09
N ILE A 369 22.34 -13.85 0.39
CA ILE A 369 22.69 -14.36 1.72
C ILE A 369 24.13 -13.96 2.08
N ALA A 370 25.08 -14.27 1.18
CA ALA A 370 26.49 -13.98 1.41
C ALA A 370 26.79 -12.47 1.53
N HIS A 371 25.98 -11.62 0.91
CA HIS A 371 26.08 -10.18 1.05
C HIS A 371 25.64 -9.72 2.44
N TYR A 372 24.44 -10.09 2.90
CA TYR A 372 23.93 -9.66 4.20
C TYR A 372 24.64 -10.31 5.39
N GLN A 373 25.20 -11.51 5.22
CA GLN A 373 26.05 -12.14 6.24
C GLN A 373 27.32 -11.34 6.56
N LYS A 374 27.79 -10.48 5.65
CA LYS A 374 28.96 -9.61 5.88
C LYS A 374 28.63 -8.40 6.77
N GLU A 375 27.34 -8.07 6.93
CA GLU A 375 26.89 -6.98 7.80
C GLU A 375 27.08 -7.40 9.27
N LYS A 376 27.82 -6.60 10.05
CA LYS A 376 28.14 -6.93 11.45
C LYS A 376 26.93 -6.74 12.36
N GLY A 377 26.78 -7.62 13.35
CA GLY A 377 25.78 -7.51 14.42
C GLY A 377 24.47 -8.24 14.12
N GLU A 378 23.45 -7.98 14.95
CA GLU A 378 22.14 -8.63 14.88
C GLU A 378 21.36 -8.29 13.60
N ARG A 379 21.60 -7.10 13.02
CA ARG A 379 20.97 -6.67 11.76
C ARG A 379 21.23 -7.62 10.59
N GLY A 380 22.49 -8.06 10.41
CA GLY A 380 22.84 -8.98 9.32
C GLY A 380 22.18 -10.34 9.49
N ARG A 381 22.08 -10.85 10.73
CA ARG A 381 21.40 -12.11 11.04
C ARG A 381 19.89 -12.01 10.75
N SER A 382 19.24 -10.95 11.23
CA SER A 382 17.82 -10.71 11.00
C SER A 382 17.48 -10.63 9.49
N ARG A 383 18.28 -9.94 8.68
CA ARG A 383 18.07 -9.88 7.22
C ARG A 383 18.14 -11.27 6.55
N VAL A 384 19.07 -12.12 6.99
CA VAL A 384 19.20 -13.48 6.47
C VAL A 384 18.03 -14.36 6.90
N GLU A 385 17.54 -14.19 8.12
CA GLU A 385 16.33 -14.86 8.62
C GLU A 385 15.10 -14.44 7.81
N ASN A 386 14.93 -13.14 7.56
CA ASN A 386 13.84 -12.60 6.73
C ASN A 386 13.87 -13.21 5.32
N LEU A 387 15.06 -13.30 4.71
CA LEU A 387 15.22 -13.95 3.40
C LEU A 387 14.84 -15.45 3.43
N ARG A 388 15.13 -16.17 4.52
CA ARG A 388 14.70 -17.56 4.68
C ARG A 388 13.19 -17.67 4.88
N GLU A 389 12.61 -16.74 5.63
CA GLU A 389 11.17 -16.65 5.84
C GLU A 389 10.42 -16.43 4.51
N LEU A 390 11.03 -15.74 3.54
CA LEU A 390 10.47 -15.57 2.18
C LEU A 390 10.23 -16.90 1.48
N ILE A 391 11.06 -17.92 1.73
CA ILE A 391 10.88 -19.27 1.17
C ILE A 391 9.61 -19.93 1.74
N THR A 392 9.31 -19.69 3.02
CA THR A 392 8.08 -20.18 3.64
C THR A 392 6.86 -19.39 3.15
N ALA A 393 7.00 -18.07 2.97
CA ALA A 393 5.92 -17.18 2.52
C ALA A 393 5.39 -17.52 1.10
N VAL A 394 6.21 -18.14 0.24
CA VAL A 394 5.79 -18.51 -1.11
C VAL A 394 5.11 -19.88 -1.22
N ARG A 395 5.21 -20.74 -0.19
CA ARG A 395 4.63 -22.10 -0.22
C ARG A 395 3.13 -22.15 -0.51
N PRO A 396 2.29 -21.25 0.05
CA PRO A 396 0.85 -21.25 -0.25
C PRO A 396 0.51 -21.03 -1.73
N PHE A 397 1.44 -20.46 -2.52
CA PHE A 397 1.27 -20.21 -3.94
C PHE A 397 1.70 -21.39 -4.81
N GLU A 398 2.30 -22.43 -4.22
CA GLU A 398 2.67 -23.64 -4.94
C GLU A 398 1.42 -24.46 -5.27
N GLY A 399 1.20 -24.73 -6.57
CA GLY A 399 0.03 -25.49 -7.03
C GLY A 399 -1.26 -24.67 -7.18
N VAL A 400 -1.21 -23.36 -6.96
CA VAL A 400 -2.31 -22.45 -7.29
C VAL A 400 -2.31 -22.22 -8.81
N GLU A 401 -3.21 -22.92 -9.50
CA GLU A 401 -3.54 -22.63 -10.90
C GLU A 401 -4.62 -21.54 -10.94
N GLU A 402 -4.24 -20.28 -10.75
CA GLU A 402 -5.10 -19.17 -11.15
C GLU A 402 -5.13 -19.09 -12.68
N GLU A 403 -6.34 -19.03 -13.27
CA GLU A 403 -6.55 -19.00 -14.72
C GLU A 403 -5.66 -17.93 -15.40
N GLY A 404 -4.60 -18.38 -16.08
CA GLY A 404 -3.72 -17.54 -16.89
C GLY A 404 -2.50 -16.92 -16.19
N LEU A 405 -2.24 -17.18 -14.90
CA LEU A 405 -1.04 -16.72 -14.20
C LEU A 405 -0.10 -17.87 -13.82
N THR A 406 1.20 -17.64 -13.94
CA THR A 406 2.19 -18.57 -13.35
C THR A 406 2.20 -18.40 -11.83
N PRO A 407 2.56 -19.44 -11.03
CA PRO A 407 2.68 -19.32 -9.58
C PRO A 407 3.57 -18.15 -9.12
N LEU A 408 4.65 -17.87 -9.87
CA LEU A 408 5.52 -16.72 -9.63
C LEU A 408 4.79 -15.40 -9.88
N SER A 409 4.03 -15.28 -10.96
CA SER A 409 3.24 -14.09 -11.28
C SER A 409 2.12 -13.83 -10.26
N ALA A 410 1.44 -14.90 -9.82
CA ALA A 410 0.43 -14.83 -8.76
C ALA A 410 1.05 -14.34 -7.44
N PHE A 411 2.16 -14.95 -7.01
CA PHE A 411 2.88 -14.52 -5.81
C PHE A 411 3.37 -13.07 -5.90
N LEU A 412 3.94 -12.65 -7.03
CA LEU A 412 4.41 -11.26 -7.19
C LEU A 412 3.27 -10.24 -7.17
N SER A 413 2.11 -10.61 -7.73
CA SER A 413 0.89 -9.78 -7.71
C SER A 413 0.36 -9.69 -6.28
N HIS A 414 0.29 -10.83 -5.60
CA HIS A 414 -0.11 -10.91 -4.20
C HIS A 414 0.83 -10.11 -3.30
N ALA A 415 2.15 -10.29 -3.37
CA ALA A 415 3.12 -9.52 -2.58
C ALA A 415 3.05 -7.99 -2.86
N ALA A 416 2.57 -7.59 -4.04
CA ALA A 416 2.29 -6.18 -4.34
C ALA A 416 0.97 -5.68 -3.72
N LEU A 417 -0.07 -6.52 -3.69
CA LEU A 417 -1.41 -6.19 -3.14
C LEU A 417 -1.47 -6.34 -1.61
N GLU A 418 -1.00 -7.47 -1.08
CA GLU A 418 -0.88 -7.81 0.36
C GLU A 418 0.21 -7.04 1.09
N ALA A 419 0.97 -6.18 0.42
CA ALA A 419 1.76 -5.17 1.14
C ALA A 419 0.91 -4.33 2.12
N GLY A 420 -0.43 -4.45 2.12
CA GLY A 420 -1.35 -3.89 3.11
C GLY A 420 -1.91 -4.83 4.20
N GLU A 421 -1.90 -6.15 4.06
CA GLU A 421 -2.59 -7.09 4.98
C GLU A 421 -1.58 -8.08 5.61
N ALA A 422 -1.68 -8.31 6.92
CA ALA A 422 -0.74 -9.15 7.66
C ALA A 422 -1.24 -10.60 7.74
N GLN A 423 -0.39 -11.56 7.35
CA GLN A 423 -0.58 -13.01 7.47
C GLN A 423 -1.26 -13.41 8.79
N GLU A 424 -2.39 -14.12 8.76
CA GLU A 424 -3.00 -14.72 9.94
C GLU A 424 -2.07 -15.77 10.57
N THR A 425 -1.60 -15.52 11.78
CA THR A 425 -0.99 -16.56 12.63
C THR A 425 -1.98 -16.83 13.75
N THR A 426 -2.18 -18.10 14.05
CA THR A 426 -3.09 -18.62 15.09
C THR A 426 -2.61 -18.35 16.53
N GLU A 427 -1.62 -17.49 16.74
CA GLU A 427 -1.04 -17.24 18.06
C GLU A 427 -1.78 -16.11 18.79
N ASP A 428 -2.25 -16.38 20.01
CA ASP A 428 -2.94 -15.41 20.86
C ASP A 428 -2.01 -14.24 21.23
N SER A 429 -2.19 -13.12 20.55
CA SER A 429 -1.27 -11.98 20.56
C SER A 429 -2.01 -10.65 20.62
N VAL A 430 -1.37 -9.64 21.23
CA VAL A 430 -1.88 -8.25 21.27
C VAL A 430 -1.78 -7.62 19.89
N GLN A 431 -2.83 -6.93 19.46
CA GLN A 431 -2.89 -6.31 18.14
C GLN A 431 -2.39 -4.86 18.20
N LEU A 432 -1.31 -4.53 17.49
CA LEU A 432 -0.76 -3.17 17.37
C LEU A 432 -1.08 -2.66 15.98
N MET A 433 -1.76 -1.52 15.86
CA MET A 433 -2.11 -1.00 14.56
C MET A 433 -2.35 0.50 14.55
N THR A 434 -2.29 1.10 13.37
CA THR A 434 -2.74 2.48 13.22
C THR A 434 -4.26 2.58 13.35
N LEU A 435 -4.76 3.73 13.77
CA LEU A 435 -6.20 4.03 13.78
C LEU A 435 -6.86 3.80 12.40
N HIS A 436 -6.13 4.04 11.31
CA HIS A 436 -6.61 3.76 9.95
C HIS A 436 -6.75 2.26 9.68
N ALA A 437 -5.79 1.46 10.12
CA ALA A 437 -5.81 0.01 9.94
C ALA A 437 -6.85 -0.69 10.82
N ALA A 438 -7.30 -0.04 11.90
CA ALA A 438 -8.33 -0.57 12.78
C ALA A 438 -9.76 -0.46 12.20
N LYS A 439 -9.93 0.29 11.11
CA LYS A 439 -11.25 0.45 10.48
C LYS A 439 -11.81 -0.91 10.04
N GLY A 440 -13.08 -1.15 10.34
CA GLY A 440 -13.75 -2.43 10.11
C GLY A 440 -13.52 -3.48 11.22
N LEU A 441 -12.52 -3.32 12.08
CA LEU A 441 -12.22 -4.26 13.18
C LEU A 441 -12.95 -3.89 14.48
N GLU A 442 -12.95 -4.79 15.45
CA GLU A 442 -13.50 -4.58 16.79
C GLU A 442 -12.74 -5.41 17.83
N PHE A 443 -12.56 -4.84 19.03
CA PHE A 443 -11.79 -5.45 20.11
C PHE A 443 -12.46 -5.15 21.46
N PRO A 444 -12.62 -6.14 22.35
CA PRO A 444 -13.14 -5.91 23.70
C PRO A 444 -12.34 -4.88 24.52
N VAL A 445 -11.03 -4.75 24.28
CA VAL A 445 -10.17 -3.78 24.97
C VAL A 445 -9.35 -2.99 23.95
N VAL A 446 -9.51 -1.68 23.95
CA VAL A 446 -8.78 -0.76 23.07
C VAL A 446 -8.00 0.26 23.89
N PHE A 447 -6.70 0.36 23.61
CA PHE A 447 -5.84 1.45 24.09
C PHE A 447 -5.62 2.43 22.94
N MET A 448 -6.03 3.69 23.09
CA MET A 448 -5.68 4.77 22.16
C MET A 448 -4.49 5.55 22.73
N ALA A 449 -3.33 5.43 22.08
CA ALA A 449 -2.06 5.99 22.55
C ALA A 449 -1.65 7.27 21.83
N GLY A 450 -0.85 8.12 22.50
CA GLY A 450 -0.34 9.37 21.96
C GLY A 450 -1.44 10.39 21.67
N MET A 451 -2.41 10.51 22.58
CA MET A 451 -3.52 11.47 22.52
C MET A 451 -3.05 12.89 22.86
N GLU A 452 -2.16 13.43 22.04
CA GLU A 452 -1.46 14.71 22.26
C GLU A 452 -1.62 15.66 21.07
N GLU A 453 -1.78 16.96 21.33
CA GLU A 453 -1.77 17.96 20.27
C GLU A 453 -0.43 17.99 19.52
N GLY A 454 -0.51 17.93 18.19
CA GLY A 454 0.64 17.84 17.31
C GLY A 454 0.99 16.40 16.91
N LEU A 455 0.52 15.41 17.65
CA LEU A 455 0.55 14.00 17.27
C LEU A 455 -0.83 13.54 16.79
N PHE A 456 -1.85 13.66 17.65
CA PHE A 456 -3.24 13.41 17.33
C PHE A 456 -4.16 14.42 18.05
N PRO A 457 -4.54 15.53 17.37
CA PRO A 457 -4.41 15.79 15.94
C PRO A 457 -2.98 16.11 15.49
N SER A 458 -2.60 15.66 14.28
CA SER A 458 -1.26 15.90 13.74
C SER A 458 -1.01 17.38 13.43
N ARG A 459 0.25 17.86 13.54
CA ARG A 459 0.60 19.27 13.20
C ARG A 459 0.15 19.73 11.82
N GLN A 460 0.11 18.81 10.84
CA GLN A 460 -0.29 19.12 9.46
C GLN A 460 -1.81 19.32 9.31
N SER A 461 -2.61 18.80 10.25
CA SER A 461 -4.07 18.94 10.24
C SER A 461 -4.55 20.26 10.85
N LEU A 462 -3.73 20.91 11.68
CA LEU A 462 -4.07 22.15 12.36
C LEU A 462 -4.07 23.38 11.42
N GLY A 463 -3.39 23.29 10.28
CA GLY A 463 -3.19 24.43 9.36
C GLY A 463 -4.15 24.50 8.16
N GLU A 464 -4.96 23.47 7.92
CA GLU A 464 -5.84 23.39 6.75
C GLU A 464 -7.29 23.10 7.16
N GLU A 465 -8.23 23.85 6.59
CA GLU A 465 -9.67 23.69 6.80
C GLU A 465 -10.13 22.30 6.32
N GLY A 466 -10.93 21.59 7.12
CA GLY A 466 -11.39 20.22 6.83
C GLY A 466 -10.47 19.09 7.31
N ARG A 467 -9.14 19.28 7.41
CA ARG A 467 -8.24 18.22 7.92
C ARG A 467 -8.44 17.90 9.39
N LEU A 468 -8.79 18.90 10.20
CA LEU A 468 -9.12 18.67 11.60
C LEU A 468 -10.39 17.81 11.75
N GLU A 469 -11.38 18.00 10.88
CA GLU A 469 -12.59 17.19 10.89
C GLU A 469 -12.29 15.73 10.53
N GLU A 470 -11.37 15.49 9.59
CA GLU A 470 -10.88 14.14 9.24
C GLU A 470 -10.16 13.48 10.43
N GLU A 471 -9.32 14.21 11.18
CA GLU A 471 -8.69 13.67 12.40
C GLU A 471 -9.73 13.37 13.49
N ARG A 472 -10.81 14.15 13.62
CA ARG A 472 -11.92 13.81 14.52
C ARG A 472 -12.66 12.55 14.08
N ARG A 473 -12.90 12.36 12.78
CA ARG A 473 -13.46 11.10 12.24
C ARG A 473 -12.55 9.91 12.54
N LEU A 474 -11.24 10.10 12.41
CA LEU A 474 -10.26 9.06 12.76
C LEU A 474 -10.31 8.71 14.26
N CYS A 475 -10.50 9.70 15.13
CA CYS A 475 -10.63 9.49 16.57
C CYS A 475 -11.95 8.77 16.89
N TYR A 476 -13.04 9.20 16.26
CA TYR A 476 -14.34 8.53 16.32
C TYR A 476 -14.26 7.06 15.89
N VAL A 477 -13.56 6.74 14.79
CA VAL A 477 -13.31 5.36 14.37
C VAL A 477 -12.59 4.59 15.48
N GLY A 478 -11.52 5.14 16.05
CA GLY A 478 -10.77 4.53 17.16
C GLY A 478 -11.63 4.23 18.40
N MET A 479 -12.46 5.20 18.82
CA MET A 479 -13.37 5.05 19.96
C MET A 479 -14.42 3.95 19.71
N THR A 480 -14.92 3.84 18.48
CA THR A 480 -15.96 2.85 18.11
C THR A 480 -15.41 1.47 17.73
N ARG A 481 -14.12 1.22 17.96
CA ARG A 481 -13.54 -0.14 17.86
C ARG A 481 -13.72 -0.94 19.16
N ALA A 482 -13.99 -0.25 20.27
CA ALA A 482 -14.16 -0.82 21.60
C ALA A 482 -15.61 -1.25 21.89
#